data_AF-A0A371DFW6-F1
#
_entry.id   AF-A0A371DFW6-F1
#
_cell.length_a   1.000
_cell.length_b   1.000
_cell.length_c   1.000
_cell.angle_alpha   90.00
_cell.angle_beta   90.00
_cell.angle_gamma   90.00
#
_symmetry.space_group_name_H-M   'P 1'
#
loop_
_entity.id
_entity.type
_entity.pdbx_description
1 polymer ?
#
loop_
_entity_poly.entity_id
_entity_poly.type
_entity_poly.pdbx_seq_one_letter_code
_entity_poly.pdbx_strand_id
1 'polypeptide(L)'
;MSLPLSSNYKQLEDGMGPSKEFPEGTIPPKRRIPWKRLGAVVLIGVVYFFGPRKEDLGDCVSSIIWPDVPSESYEVAPAAEFIPKPTTTTIPTAMPSQDDDASPPARPTDPASDGDLTKTHYCTEPYKAGVPLVQFALMIDMGVAGSRIHIYKFNNCGPSPAFEYEVFKRYGRGAWLFGDSPPAAAQSLDVLLDEAVRVVPESLRGCTPVQVKASAALKLQGATKSSDILAAVRHRLEEKYPFSLQGENAVEIMEWREQGVYAWLTANYLLSTLSADPPAQKSPPYAVLSLAGATAQIVYEPTFDVAKPDAKLEEGEHKYELMYDGQRRVLYEHSHRGYGLVTARQSTHWIVDSMSNHSEDAVVPNPCLAKGTNKTVDIFEEQLTGRRKGRSVTMVGGDVSSWESCNQVVELVLNKDAFCEVEPCSFNGVYQPSLLETFPHGKILLLSYYDDRLSPFLTTTANPLKAPLHVSAFADLAKIVCQGPTAWKEQWGSDKALMQELEQRPEWCLDLTYMHALLLGYGLEGNREIQLRTQFRGVELGWFLGATVATIAGVELKCRV
;
A
#
# COMPACT_ATOMS: atom_id res chain seq x y z
N MET A 1 -34.38 -16.15 -23.10
CA MET A 1 -33.90 -14.89 -22.53
C MET A 1 -32.58 -15.20 -21.86
N SER A 2 -31.50 -14.73 -22.47
CA SER A 2 -30.12 -15.16 -22.25
C SER A 2 -29.52 -14.41 -21.06
N LEU A 3 -28.91 -15.14 -20.13
CA LEU A 3 -28.10 -14.62 -19.02
C LEU A 3 -26.76 -14.09 -19.55
N PRO A 4 -26.20 -12.98 -19.04
CA PRO A 4 -24.87 -12.54 -19.41
C PRO A 4 -23.81 -13.38 -18.68
N LEU A 5 -22.89 -13.96 -19.44
CA LEU A 5 -21.67 -14.63 -18.98
C LEU A 5 -20.57 -13.59 -18.74
N SER A 6 -19.76 -13.82 -17.71
CA SER A 6 -18.67 -12.96 -17.25
C SER A 6 -17.63 -12.62 -18.33
N SER A 7 -17.13 -11.39 -18.30
CA SER A 7 -16.25 -10.76 -19.31
C SER A 7 -14.90 -11.46 -19.55
N ASN A 8 -14.39 -12.27 -18.61
CA ASN A 8 -13.05 -12.87 -18.73
C ASN A 8 -12.93 -14.06 -19.70
N TYR A 9 -13.99 -14.45 -20.41
CA TYR A 9 -13.94 -15.55 -21.40
C TYR A 9 -14.07 -15.10 -22.86
N LYS A 10 -14.19 -13.79 -23.13
CA LYS A 10 -14.44 -13.27 -24.48
C LYS A 10 -13.18 -12.95 -25.30
N GLN A 11 -11.98 -13.06 -24.73
CA GLN A 11 -10.73 -12.68 -25.40
C GLN A 11 -10.01 -13.81 -26.17
N LEU A 12 -10.63 -14.97 -26.40
CA LEU A 12 -9.99 -16.09 -27.11
C LEU A 12 -10.71 -16.58 -28.39
N GLU A 13 -11.79 -15.94 -28.83
CA GLU A 13 -12.56 -16.42 -30.00
C GLU A 13 -12.66 -15.43 -31.18
N ASP A 14 -11.58 -14.71 -31.49
CA ASP A 14 -11.45 -14.04 -32.79
C ASP A 14 -10.22 -14.57 -33.55
N GLY A 15 -10.32 -15.85 -33.95
CA GLY A 15 -9.40 -16.51 -34.87
C GLY A 15 -10.18 -17.20 -35.98
N MET A 16 -10.43 -16.52 -37.10
CA MET A 16 -10.98 -17.12 -38.31
C MET A 16 -10.04 -18.20 -38.88
N GLY A 17 -10.59 -19.39 -39.14
CA GLY A 17 -9.94 -20.48 -39.88
C GLY A 17 -11.00 -21.46 -40.44
N PRO A 18 -10.78 -22.10 -41.61
CA PRO A 18 -11.81 -22.23 -42.63
C PRO A 18 -12.72 -23.47 -42.50
N SER A 19 -13.94 -23.27 -42.99
CA SER A 19 -15.00 -24.24 -43.22
C SER A 19 -14.58 -25.40 -44.13
N LYS A 20 -14.90 -26.63 -43.71
CA LYS A 20 -14.95 -27.82 -44.58
C LYS A 20 -16.37 -28.37 -44.63
N GLU A 21 -16.95 -28.32 -45.82
CA GLU A 21 -18.16 -29.02 -46.22
C GLU A 21 -17.95 -30.54 -46.19
N PHE A 22 -18.99 -31.29 -45.81
CA PHE A 22 -19.16 -32.70 -46.18
C PHE A 22 -20.58 -32.92 -46.71
N PRO A 23 -20.77 -33.83 -47.69
CA PRO A 23 -21.97 -33.89 -48.52
C PRO A 23 -23.09 -34.77 -47.95
N GLU A 24 -24.27 -34.62 -48.56
CA GLU A 24 -25.55 -35.26 -48.29
C GLU A 24 -25.51 -36.80 -48.18
N GLY A 25 -26.32 -37.31 -47.24
CA GLY A 25 -26.93 -38.64 -47.36
C GLY A 25 -26.59 -39.63 -46.25
N THR A 26 -27.24 -39.53 -45.09
CA THR A 26 -27.73 -40.68 -44.29
C THR A 26 -28.57 -40.24 -43.08
N ILE A 27 -29.75 -40.85 -42.89
CA ILE A 27 -30.73 -40.61 -41.82
C ILE A 27 -30.38 -41.49 -40.58
N PRO A 28 -30.62 -41.05 -39.31
CA PRO A 28 -29.84 -41.47 -38.14
C PRO A 28 -30.46 -42.64 -37.34
N PRO A 29 -29.71 -43.33 -36.46
CA PRO A 29 -30.30 -44.23 -35.47
C PRO A 29 -30.61 -43.51 -34.13
N LYS A 30 -31.68 -43.99 -33.50
CA LYS A 30 -32.32 -43.51 -32.27
C LYS A 30 -31.34 -43.24 -31.11
N ARG A 31 -31.37 -42.01 -30.57
CA ARG A 31 -30.68 -41.62 -29.32
C ARG A 31 -31.22 -42.39 -28.12
N ARG A 32 -30.38 -43.22 -27.48
CA ARG A 32 -30.54 -43.59 -26.07
C ARG A 32 -30.10 -42.40 -25.21
N ILE A 33 -30.98 -41.94 -24.32
CA ILE A 33 -30.68 -40.85 -23.38
C ILE A 33 -29.77 -41.42 -22.27
N PRO A 34 -28.54 -40.91 -22.08
CA PRO A 34 -27.67 -41.39 -21.02
C PRO A 34 -28.13 -40.84 -19.67
N TRP A 35 -28.28 -41.72 -18.68
CA TRP A 35 -28.70 -41.42 -17.30
C TRP A 35 -27.86 -40.33 -16.59
N LYS A 36 -26.68 -40.00 -17.12
CA LYS A 36 -25.83 -38.89 -16.65
C LYS A 36 -26.45 -37.50 -16.82
N ARG A 37 -27.43 -37.33 -17.73
CA ARG A 37 -28.12 -36.03 -17.92
C ARG A 37 -29.23 -35.77 -16.90
N LEU A 38 -29.84 -36.81 -16.34
CA LEU A 38 -30.84 -36.66 -15.26
C LEU A 38 -30.17 -36.27 -13.94
N GLY A 39 -28.99 -36.83 -13.63
CA GLY A 39 -28.23 -36.45 -12.43
C GLY A 39 -27.82 -34.97 -12.41
N ALA A 40 -27.37 -34.43 -13.55
CA ALA A 40 -26.99 -33.02 -13.66
C ALA A 40 -28.20 -32.07 -13.58
N VAL A 41 -29.35 -32.42 -14.18
CA VAL A 41 -30.57 -31.60 -14.11
C VAL A 41 -31.16 -31.60 -12.70
N VAL A 42 -31.07 -32.71 -11.97
CA VAL A 42 -31.50 -32.78 -10.56
C VAL A 42 -30.57 -31.98 -9.66
N LEU A 43 -29.24 -32.05 -9.86
CA LEU A 43 -28.27 -31.24 -9.11
C LEU A 43 -28.43 -29.73 -9.38
N ILE A 44 -28.62 -29.35 -10.65
CA ILE A 44 -28.92 -27.96 -11.03
C ILE A 44 -30.27 -27.51 -10.45
N GLY A 45 -31.28 -28.38 -10.46
CA GLY A 45 -32.59 -28.10 -9.86
C GLY A 45 -32.53 -27.92 -8.34
N VAL A 46 -31.72 -28.73 -7.64
CA VAL A 46 -31.51 -28.61 -6.19
C VAL A 46 -30.72 -27.35 -5.84
N VAL A 47 -29.66 -27.03 -6.60
CA VAL A 47 -28.90 -25.78 -6.41
C VAL A 47 -29.74 -24.55 -6.76
N TYR A 48 -30.65 -24.64 -7.73
CA TYR A 48 -31.52 -23.53 -8.14
C TYR A 48 -32.68 -23.29 -7.17
N PHE A 49 -33.25 -24.34 -6.57
CA PHE A 49 -34.38 -24.22 -5.63
C PHE A 49 -33.96 -24.12 -4.16
N PHE A 50 -32.82 -24.71 -3.77
CA PHE A 50 -32.34 -24.77 -2.38
C PHE A 50 -30.95 -24.15 -2.16
N GLY A 51 -30.26 -23.72 -3.23
CA GLY A 51 -29.07 -22.87 -3.09
C GLY A 51 -29.48 -21.44 -2.73
N PRO A 52 -28.63 -20.68 -2.02
CA PRO A 52 -28.93 -19.30 -1.65
C PRO A 52 -29.17 -18.47 -2.91
N ARG A 53 -30.28 -17.72 -2.94
CA ARG A 53 -30.62 -16.87 -4.09
C ARG A 53 -29.69 -15.65 -4.11
N LYS A 54 -29.36 -15.17 -5.31
CA LYS A 54 -28.54 -13.96 -5.53
C LYS A 54 -29.10 -12.73 -4.79
N GLU A 55 -30.41 -12.70 -4.57
CA GLU A 55 -31.13 -11.66 -3.83
C GLU A 55 -30.84 -11.69 -2.31
N ASP A 56 -30.51 -12.86 -1.74
CA ASP A 56 -30.15 -13.00 -0.31
C ASP A 56 -28.66 -12.68 -0.03
N LEU A 57 -27.79 -12.72 -1.06
CA LEU A 57 -26.39 -12.29 -0.94
C LEU A 57 -26.16 -10.84 -1.39
N GLY A 58 -27.01 -10.27 -2.25
CA GLY A 58 -26.82 -8.92 -2.81
C GLY A 58 -26.75 -7.81 -1.77
N ASP A 59 -27.60 -7.87 -0.74
CA ASP A 59 -27.61 -6.93 0.39
C ASP A 59 -26.52 -7.23 1.44
N CYS A 60 -25.90 -8.42 1.39
CA CYS A 60 -24.75 -8.74 2.23
C CYS A 60 -23.45 -8.13 1.69
N VAL A 61 -23.31 -7.87 0.38
CA VAL A 61 -22.03 -7.45 -0.21
C VAL A 61 -21.71 -5.97 0.05
N SER A 62 -22.73 -5.10 0.05
CA SER A 62 -22.56 -3.68 0.39
C SER A 62 -22.19 -3.46 1.87
N SER A 63 -22.39 -4.47 2.72
CA SER A 63 -22.00 -4.49 4.15
C SER A 63 -20.68 -5.24 4.42
N ILE A 64 -19.92 -5.69 3.40
CA ILE A 64 -18.66 -6.44 3.61
C ILE A 64 -17.45 -5.50 3.85
N ILE A 65 -17.51 -4.28 3.31
CA ILE A 65 -16.35 -3.39 3.17
C ILE A 65 -16.59 -2.13 3.98
N TRP A 66 -15.66 -1.86 4.90
CA TRP A 66 -15.83 -0.87 5.96
C TRP A 66 -14.78 0.24 5.82
N PRO A 67 -15.07 1.30 5.06
CA PRO A 67 -14.07 2.31 4.70
C PRO A 67 -13.67 3.26 5.84
N ASP A 68 -14.48 3.40 6.89
CA ASP A 68 -14.37 4.50 7.87
C ASP A 68 -14.13 4.06 9.32
N VAL A 69 -13.28 3.06 9.57
CA VAL A 69 -12.90 2.70 10.96
C VAL A 69 -11.78 3.63 11.45
N PRO A 70 -11.96 4.34 12.59
CA PRO A 70 -10.87 5.04 13.26
C PRO A 70 -9.80 4.03 13.69
N SER A 71 -8.55 4.31 13.34
CA SER A 71 -7.37 3.48 13.63
C SER A 71 -7.03 3.32 15.12
N GLU A 72 -7.87 3.82 16.03
CA GLU A 72 -7.63 3.81 17.48
C GLU A 72 -7.79 2.43 18.15
N SER A 73 -8.33 1.42 17.46
CA SER A 73 -8.55 0.08 18.05
C SER A 73 -7.46 -0.94 17.76
N TYR A 74 -6.37 -0.57 17.07
CA TYR A 74 -5.29 -1.50 16.82
C TYR A 74 -4.31 -1.48 17.99
N GLU A 75 -4.40 -2.52 18.84
CA GLU A 75 -3.22 -3.02 19.52
C GLU A 75 -2.16 -3.28 18.44
N VAL A 76 -1.24 -2.32 18.28
CA VAL A 76 0.10 -2.62 17.84
C VAL A 76 0.58 -3.64 18.87
N ALA A 77 0.56 -4.92 18.53
CA ALA A 77 1.32 -5.92 19.26
C ALA A 77 2.68 -5.26 19.51
N PRO A 78 3.11 -5.08 20.78
CA PRO A 78 4.25 -4.26 21.07
C PRO A 78 5.39 -4.77 20.21
N ALA A 79 5.86 -3.92 19.29
CA ALA A 79 7.20 -4.10 18.75
C ALA A 79 8.06 -4.25 19.99
N ALA A 80 8.60 -5.45 20.20
CA ALA A 80 9.45 -5.72 21.35
C ALA A 80 10.40 -4.52 21.48
N GLU A 81 10.42 -3.89 22.64
CA GLU A 81 11.23 -2.72 22.92
C GLU A 81 12.70 -3.05 22.65
N PHE A 82 13.14 -2.88 21.40
CA PHE A 82 14.55 -2.78 21.09
C PHE A 82 14.94 -1.36 21.46
N ILE A 83 15.29 -1.19 22.73
CA ILE A 83 16.16 -0.11 23.16
C ILE A 83 17.57 -0.54 22.76
N PRO A 84 18.18 -0.02 21.68
CA PRO A 84 19.61 -0.22 21.50
C PRO A 84 20.33 0.53 22.63
N LYS A 85 20.84 -0.21 23.60
CA LYS A 85 21.92 0.29 24.46
C LYS A 85 23.09 0.66 23.54
N PRO A 86 23.79 1.78 23.78
CA PRO A 86 24.93 2.18 22.96
C PRO A 86 26.04 1.15 23.18
N THR A 87 26.18 0.22 22.23
CA THR A 87 27.24 -0.76 22.23
C THR A 87 27.90 -0.71 20.87
N THR A 88 29.08 -0.10 20.84
CA THR A 88 30.04 -0.15 19.74
C THR A 88 30.32 -1.62 19.43
N THR A 89 29.71 -2.20 18.40
CA THR A 89 30.11 -3.52 17.89
C THR A 89 29.87 -3.60 16.39
N THR A 90 30.96 -3.91 15.71
CA THR A 90 31.20 -4.12 14.28
C THR A 90 30.13 -4.94 13.56
N ILE A 91 29.72 -4.41 12.40
CA ILE A 91 28.82 -4.98 11.39
C ILE A 91 29.48 -6.21 10.72
N PRO A 92 28.83 -7.39 10.66
CA PRO A 92 29.16 -8.43 9.70
C PRO A 92 28.45 -8.18 8.35
N THR A 93 29.19 -8.47 7.29
CA THR A 93 29.00 -8.11 5.88
C THR A 93 27.81 -8.80 5.16
N ALA A 94 26.99 -7.96 4.52
CA ALA A 94 26.26 -8.05 3.23
C ALA A 94 25.72 -9.39 2.65
N MET A 95 24.46 -9.33 2.19
CA MET A 95 24.04 -9.93 0.90
C MET A 95 24.27 -8.91 -0.24
N PRO A 96 24.53 -9.34 -1.50
CA PRO A 96 25.10 -8.47 -2.52
C PRO A 96 24.06 -7.52 -3.11
N SER A 97 24.31 -6.22 -2.93
CA SER A 97 23.80 -5.17 -3.80
C SER A 97 24.40 -5.36 -5.20
N GLN A 98 23.57 -5.67 -6.19
CA GLN A 98 23.93 -5.41 -7.58
C GLN A 98 23.82 -3.91 -7.82
N ASP A 99 24.91 -3.20 -7.53
CA ASP A 99 25.22 -1.88 -8.09
C ASP A 99 26.69 -1.95 -8.52
N ASP A 100 26.92 -2.24 -9.80
CA ASP A 100 28.19 -1.98 -10.47
C ASP A 100 28.31 -0.46 -10.70
N ASP A 101 28.97 0.25 -9.79
CA ASP A 101 29.90 1.34 -10.13
C ASP A 101 30.74 1.72 -8.90
N ALA A 102 31.99 2.12 -9.12
CA ALA A 102 32.98 2.39 -8.09
C ALA A 102 32.46 3.29 -6.94
N SER A 103 32.61 2.84 -5.68
CA SER A 103 32.17 3.63 -4.52
C SER A 103 32.87 4.99 -4.46
N PRO A 104 32.15 6.13 -4.60
CA PRO A 104 32.72 7.44 -4.33
C PRO A 104 33.08 7.55 -2.82
N PRO A 105 33.93 8.52 -2.42
CA PRO A 105 34.22 8.76 -1.00
C PRO A 105 32.92 8.81 -0.20
N ALA A 106 32.92 8.20 0.99
CA ALA A 106 31.73 8.03 1.82
C ALA A 106 31.02 9.38 2.00
N ARG A 107 29.91 9.56 1.27
CA ARG A 107 29.13 10.78 1.30
C ARG A 107 28.45 10.90 2.66
N PRO A 108 28.27 12.12 3.21
CA PRO A 108 27.62 12.30 4.50
C PRO A 108 26.22 11.68 4.52
N THR A 109 25.88 11.04 5.64
CA THR A 109 24.57 10.44 5.89
C THR A 109 23.81 11.11 7.03
N ASP A 110 24.46 12.04 7.72
CA ASP A 110 23.93 12.75 8.88
C ASP A 110 24.72 14.05 9.13
N PRO A 111 24.18 15.00 9.93
CA PRO A 111 24.84 16.27 10.21
C PRO A 111 26.23 16.16 10.85
N ALA A 112 26.52 15.11 11.63
CA ALA A 112 27.82 14.96 12.28
C ALA A 112 28.91 14.56 11.27
N SER A 113 28.56 13.78 10.25
CA SER A 113 29.44 13.39 9.15
C SER A 113 29.65 14.48 8.08
N ASP A 114 28.76 15.49 8.03
CA ASP A 114 28.70 16.50 6.94
C ASP A 114 29.66 17.68 7.15
N GLY A 115 29.93 18.04 8.40
CA GLY A 115 30.79 19.17 8.77
C GLY A 115 30.08 20.51 8.58
N ASP A 116 30.15 21.10 7.37
CA ASP A 116 29.53 22.40 7.07
C ASP A 116 28.19 22.21 6.36
N LEU A 117 27.11 22.30 7.12
CA LEU A 117 25.73 22.12 6.66
C LEU A 117 25.27 23.17 5.64
N THR A 118 26.02 24.26 5.46
CA THR A 118 25.71 25.28 4.44
C THR A 118 26.28 24.94 3.06
N LYS A 119 27.06 23.87 2.97
CA LYS A 119 27.72 23.39 1.74
C LYS A 119 27.31 21.97 1.41
N THR A 120 27.71 21.53 0.23
CA THR A 120 27.47 20.19 -0.28
C THR A 120 28.77 19.58 -0.80
N HIS A 121 28.89 18.26 -0.72
CA HIS A 121 30.03 17.50 -1.26
C HIS A 121 29.84 17.13 -2.73
N TYR A 122 28.74 17.58 -3.35
CA TYR A 122 28.36 17.20 -4.71
C TYR A 122 28.78 18.22 -5.78
N CYS A 123 28.82 19.50 -5.44
CA CYS A 123 29.24 20.59 -6.32
C CYS A 123 29.63 21.84 -5.50
N THR A 124 30.27 22.81 -6.16
CA THR A 124 30.66 24.09 -5.52
C THR A 124 29.73 25.25 -5.86
N GLU A 125 28.95 25.14 -6.94
CA GLU A 125 28.04 26.16 -7.43
C GLU A 125 26.69 25.53 -7.78
N PRO A 126 25.56 26.24 -7.55
CA PRO A 126 24.24 25.74 -7.91
C PRO A 126 24.09 25.66 -9.43
N TYR A 127 23.26 24.72 -9.89
CA TYR A 127 22.96 24.49 -11.30
C TYR A 127 22.31 25.71 -11.97
N LYS A 128 21.48 26.47 -11.24
CA LYS A 128 20.83 27.71 -11.70
C LYS A 128 21.26 28.89 -10.82
N ALA A 129 21.61 30.00 -11.46
CA ALA A 129 21.88 31.26 -10.77
C ALA A 129 20.63 31.73 -10.00
N GLY A 130 20.83 32.21 -8.77
CA GLY A 130 19.75 32.67 -7.88
C GLY A 130 19.10 31.58 -7.01
N VAL A 131 19.45 30.31 -7.21
CA VAL A 131 19.04 29.21 -6.32
C VAL A 131 20.15 28.95 -5.29
N PRO A 132 19.84 28.72 -4.00
CA PRO A 132 20.86 28.41 -3.00
C PRO A 132 21.53 27.07 -3.31
N LEU A 133 22.84 26.95 -3.04
CA LEU A 133 23.59 25.70 -3.24
C LEU A 133 23.00 24.53 -2.45
N VAL A 134 22.63 24.81 -1.19
CA VAL A 134 22.01 23.87 -0.25
C VAL A 134 20.67 24.41 0.19
N GLN A 135 19.72 23.50 0.39
CA GLN A 135 18.40 23.81 0.93
C GLN A 135 17.98 22.76 1.95
N PHE A 136 17.33 23.22 3.02
CA PHE A 136 16.62 22.34 3.96
C PHE A 136 15.11 22.42 3.73
N ALA A 137 14.39 21.36 4.07
CA ALA A 137 12.93 21.36 4.12
C ALA A 137 12.43 20.44 5.24
N LEU A 138 11.32 20.83 5.86
CA LEU A 138 10.77 20.16 7.05
C LEU A 138 9.38 19.61 6.74
N MET A 139 9.17 18.33 7.03
CA MET A 139 7.85 17.68 6.93
C MET A 139 7.47 17.09 8.28
N ILE A 140 6.32 17.53 8.81
CA ILE A 140 5.77 17.04 10.07
C ILE A 140 4.55 16.17 9.77
N ASP A 141 4.61 14.92 10.25
CA ASP A 141 3.46 14.04 10.38
C ASP A 141 2.76 14.29 11.71
N MET A 142 1.49 14.68 11.68
CA MET A 142 0.65 14.73 12.88
C MET A 142 -0.30 13.53 12.89
N GLY A 143 0.26 12.37 13.23
CA GLY A 143 -0.42 11.07 13.25
C GLY A 143 -1.06 10.72 14.59
N VAL A 144 -2.04 9.81 14.57
CA VAL A 144 -2.76 9.36 15.78
C VAL A 144 -1.86 8.66 16.82
N ALA A 145 -0.80 7.98 16.35
CA ALA A 145 0.09 7.16 17.18
C ALA A 145 1.33 7.94 17.69
N GLY A 146 1.42 9.22 17.38
CA GLY A 146 2.61 10.05 17.58
C GLY A 146 2.84 10.99 16.41
N SER A 147 3.48 12.13 16.69
CA SER A 147 3.95 13.06 15.67
C SER A 147 5.40 12.78 15.33
N ARG A 148 5.80 13.13 14.10
CA ARG A 148 7.16 12.91 13.60
C ARG A 148 7.59 14.10 12.77
N ILE A 149 8.88 14.39 12.74
CA ILE A 149 9.47 15.37 11.83
C ILE A 149 10.58 14.72 11.01
N HIS A 150 10.58 15.02 9.72
CA HIS A 150 11.61 14.72 8.77
C HIS A 150 12.31 16.02 8.41
N ILE A 151 13.60 16.11 8.68
CA ILE A 151 14.44 17.27 8.37
C ILE A 151 15.35 16.85 7.22
N TYR A 152 15.03 17.31 6.02
CA TYR A 152 15.72 16.91 4.81
C TYR A 152 16.75 17.95 4.39
N LYS A 153 17.93 17.49 3.98
CA LYS A 153 18.94 18.30 3.30
C LYS A 153 18.98 17.94 1.81
N PHE A 154 18.96 18.96 0.98
CA PHE A 154 19.08 18.87 -0.48
C PHE A 154 20.23 19.74 -0.99
N ASN A 155 20.80 19.37 -2.13
CA ASN A 155 21.62 20.26 -2.94
C ASN A 155 20.96 20.60 -4.27
N ASN A 156 21.29 21.77 -4.81
CA ASN A 156 20.83 22.22 -6.12
C ASN A 156 21.94 22.10 -7.18
N CYS A 157 22.71 20.99 -7.15
CA CYS A 157 23.77 20.72 -8.12
C CYS A 157 23.22 20.29 -9.50
N GLY A 158 21.97 19.85 -9.55
CA GLY A 158 21.29 19.41 -10.77
C GLY A 158 20.07 20.28 -11.12
N PRO A 159 19.32 19.89 -12.17
CA PRO A 159 18.13 20.63 -12.61
C PRO A 159 17.03 20.70 -11.55
N SER A 160 16.98 19.70 -10.66
CA SER A 160 16.08 19.55 -9.53
C SER A 160 16.85 19.39 -8.21
N PRO A 161 16.26 19.77 -7.04
CA PRO A 161 16.86 19.52 -5.74
C PRO A 161 17.16 18.03 -5.53
N ALA A 162 18.40 17.68 -5.24
CA ALA A 162 18.86 16.32 -5.04
C ALA A 162 19.01 16.03 -3.54
N PHE A 163 18.37 14.96 -3.08
CA PHE A 163 18.36 14.52 -1.69
C PHE A 163 19.75 14.07 -1.25
N GLU A 164 20.21 14.56 -0.10
CA GLU A 164 21.45 14.13 0.53
C GLU A 164 21.20 13.14 1.66
N TYR A 165 20.54 13.60 2.73
CA TYR A 165 20.21 12.80 3.90
C TYR A 165 19.03 13.39 4.68
N GLU A 166 18.57 12.62 5.66
CA GLU A 166 17.46 12.95 6.55
C GLU A 166 17.90 12.91 8.02
N VAL A 167 17.37 13.84 8.82
CA VAL A 167 17.29 13.68 10.27
C VAL A 167 15.84 13.43 10.67
N PHE A 168 15.59 12.28 11.29
CA PHE A 168 14.28 11.84 11.73
C PHE A 168 14.13 11.98 13.25
N LYS A 169 13.00 12.53 13.72
CA LYS A 169 12.63 12.52 15.13
C LYS A 169 11.15 12.23 15.31
N ARG A 170 10.83 11.34 16.25
CA ARG A 170 9.45 11.02 16.66
C ARG A 170 9.19 11.53 18.08
N TYR A 171 7.98 12.00 18.33
CA TYR A 171 7.52 12.44 19.63
C TYR A 171 6.08 11.95 19.91
N GLY A 172 5.83 11.59 21.17
CA GLY A 172 4.53 11.13 21.66
C GLY A 172 4.26 9.62 21.46
N ARG A 173 3.45 9.06 22.36
CA ARG A 173 2.69 7.81 22.19
C ARG A 173 1.20 8.22 22.10
N GLY A 174 0.44 7.60 21.20
CA GLY A 174 -0.93 8.02 20.84
C GLY A 174 -1.91 8.24 22.00
N ALA A 175 -3.01 8.95 21.67
CA ALA A 175 -4.11 9.50 22.51
C ALA A 175 -3.96 10.94 23.06
N TRP A 176 -2.75 11.52 23.06
CA TRP A 176 -2.53 12.88 23.63
C TRP A 176 -2.44 14.02 22.59
N LEU A 177 -2.46 13.71 21.29
CA LEU A 177 -2.04 14.66 20.25
C LEU A 177 -3.06 15.72 19.83
N PHE A 178 -4.35 15.50 20.10
CA PHE A 178 -5.33 16.57 19.90
C PHE A 178 -5.43 17.50 21.10
N GLY A 179 -4.75 17.15 22.22
CA GLY A 179 -4.92 17.80 23.51
C GLY A 179 -6.39 17.84 23.95
N ASP A 180 -6.63 18.34 25.15
CA ASP A 180 -7.99 18.78 25.50
C ASP A 180 -8.35 20.08 24.73
N SER A 181 -7.37 20.75 24.10
CA SER A 181 -7.53 22.04 23.42
C SER A 181 -6.57 22.28 22.24
N PRO A 182 -6.94 23.11 21.25
CA PRO A 182 -6.09 23.48 20.11
C PRO A 182 -4.66 23.99 20.44
N PRO A 183 -4.45 24.86 21.45
CA PRO A 183 -3.11 25.34 21.79
C PRO A 183 -2.18 24.22 22.30
N ALA A 184 -2.73 23.24 23.01
CA ALA A 184 -1.97 22.09 23.50
C ALA A 184 -1.52 21.18 22.35
N ALA A 185 -2.37 20.96 21.35
CA ALA A 185 -2.02 20.24 20.13
C ALA A 185 -0.83 20.92 19.41
N ALA A 186 -0.89 22.24 19.25
CA ALA A 186 0.21 23.00 18.65
C ALA A 186 1.50 22.91 19.49
N GLN A 187 1.40 23.05 20.82
CA GLN A 187 2.54 22.95 21.73
C GLN A 187 3.22 21.58 21.70
N SER A 188 2.47 20.50 21.42
CA SER A 188 3.05 19.16 21.35
C SER A 188 4.12 19.01 20.26
N LEU A 189 4.10 19.87 19.23
CA LEU A 189 5.08 19.86 18.13
C LEU A 189 6.40 20.56 18.49
N ASP A 190 6.49 21.26 19.62
CA ASP A 190 7.68 22.02 20.01
C ASP A 190 8.94 21.14 20.05
N VAL A 191 8.82 19.93 20.62
CA VAL A 191 9.96 19.01 20.77
C VAL A 191 10.55 18.60 19.41
N LEU A 192 9.71 18.58 18.37
CA LEU A 192 10.10 18.28 17.00
C LEU A 192 10.70 19.51 16.31
N LEU A 193 10.07 20.67 16.48
CA LEU A 193 10.51 21.93 15.87
C LEU A 193 11.81 22.46 16.48
N ASP A 194 12.01 22.27 17.79
CA ASP A 194 13.26 22.59 18.49
C ASP A 194 14.43 21.73 17.95
N GLU A 195 14.16 20.50 17.52
CA GLU A 195 15.15 19.67 16.83
C GLU A 195 15.53 20.28 15.48
N ALA A 196 14.55 20.73 14.71
CA ALA A 196 14.81 21.39 13.43
C ALA A 196 15.65 22.66 13.61
N VAL A 197 15.38 23.46 14.66
CA VAL A 197 16.21 24.64 14.98
C VAL A 197 17.64 24.25 15.31
N ARG A 198 17.83 23.15 16.05
CA ARG A 198 19.16 22.61 16.39
C ARG A 198 19.95 22.16 15.15
N VAL A 199 19.27 21.55 14.18
CA VAL A 199 19.89 20.95 12.98
C VAL A 199 20.13 21.99 11.88
N VAL A 200 19.13 22.85 11.59
CA VAL A 200 19.19 23.77 10.45
C VAL A 200 20.02 25.02 10.81
N PRO A 201 21.07 25.35 10.03
CA PRO A 201 21.88 26.54 10.24
C PRO A 201 21.06 27.82 10.22
N GLU A 202 21.38 28.77 11.11
CA GLU A 202 20.63 30.02 11.29
C GLU A 202 20.42 30.80 9.99
N SER A 203 21.45 30.86 9.13
CA SER A 203 21.41 31.54 7.83
C SER A 203 20.43 30.92 6.82
N LEU A 204 20.00 29.67 7.02
CA LEU A 204 19.10 28.96 6.11
C LEU A 204 17.66 28.86 6.64
N ARG A 205 17.42 29.16 7.93
CA ARG A 205 16.12 28.94 8.58
C ARG A 205 14.99 29.72 7.92
N GLY A 206 15.21 31.01 7.63
CA GLY A 206 14.19 31.86 7.01
C GLY A 206 13.70 31.35 5.65
N CYS A 207 14.56 30.64 4.90
CA CYS A 207 14.21 30.07 3.60
C CYS A 207 13.85 28.57 3.67
N THR A 208 13.88 27.95 4.85
CA THR A 208 13.58 26.53 5.03
C THR A 208 12.07 26.35 5.20
N PRO A 209 11.36 25.77 4.21
CA PRO A 209 9.93 25.54 4.32
C PRO A 209 9.62 24.48 5.38
N VAL A 210 8.55 24.71 6.14
CA VAL A 210 7.93 23.73 7.03
C VAL A 210 6.52 23.42 6.56
N GLN A 211 6.21 22.13 6.48
CA GLN A 211 4.87 21.63 6.25
C GLN A 211 4.42 20.70 7.35
N VAL A 212 3.13 20.75 7.66
CA VAL A 212 2.45 19.85 8.59
C VAL A 212 1.30 19.19 7.87
N LYS A 213 1.33 17.86 7.84
CA LYS A 213 0.24 17.03 7.33
C LYS A 213 -0.35 16.25 8.49
N ALA A 214 -1.59 16.60 8.84
CA ALA A 214 -2.34 15.92 9.87
C ALA A 214 -3.05 14.69 9.32
N SER A 215 -3.16 13.64 10.14
CA SER A 215 -3.93 12.46 9.80
C SER A 215 -5.40 12.80 9.55
N ALA A 216 -6.03 12.12 8.58
CA ALA A 216 -7.46 12.20 8.33
C ALA A 216 -8.32 11.93 9.58
N ALA A 217 -7.80 11.17 10.56
CA ALA A 217 -8.47 10.93 11.83
C ALA A 217 -8.73 12.22 12.64
N LEU A 218 -8.00 13.32 12.38
CA LEU A 218 -8.29 14.62 12.99
C LEU A 218 -9.74 15.05 12.70
N LYS A 219 -10.27 14.72 11.50
CA LYS A 219 -11.67 15.04 11.11
C LYS A 219 -12.71 14.49 12.09
N LEU A 220 -12.39 13.38 12.79
CA LEU A 220 -13.27 12.76 13.77
C LEU A 220 -13.50 13.62 15.03
N GLN A 221 -12.66 14.64 15.25
CA GLN A 221 -12.84 15.61 16.33
C GLN A 221 -13.95 16.64 16.03
N GLY A 222 -14.53 16.61 14.83
CA GLY A 222 -15.50 17.58 14.33
C GLY A 222 -14.83 18.73 13.58
N ALA A 223 -15.56 19.32 12.61
CA ALA A 223 -15.03 20.32 11.68
C ALA A 223 -14.42 21.54 12.39
N THR A 224 -15.11 22.09 13.39
CA THR A 224 -14.64 23.26 14.16
C THR A 224 -13.36 22.96 14.90
N LYS A 225 -13.33 21.90 15.73
CA LYS A 225 -12.15 21.56 16.53
C LYS A 225 -10.95 21.21 15.64
N SER A 226 -11.18 20.52 14.52
CA SER A 226 -10.14 20.22 13.53
C SER A 226 -9.52 21.49 12.96
N SER A 227 -10.37 22.44 12.54
CA SER A 227 -9.93 23.72 11.99
C SER A 227 -9.18 24.56 13.02
N ASP A 228 -9.67 24.61 14.27
CA ASP A 228 -9.02 25.34 15.35
C ASP A 228 -7.62 24.78 15.68
N ILE A 229 -7.46 23.45 15.65
CA ILE A 229 -6.16 22.78 15.84
C ILE A 229 -5.19 23.18 14.74
N LEU A 230 -5.59 23.10 13.47
CA LEU A 230 -4.73 23.48 12.34
C LEU A 230 -4.34 24.97 12.40
N ALA A 231 -5.29 25.84 12.77
CA ALA A 231 -5.05 27.27 12.94
C ALA A 231 -4.06 27.54 14.08
N ALA A 232 -4.21 26.85 15.22
CA ALA A 232 -3.27 26.96 16.34
C ALA A 232 -1.86 26.49 15.97
N VAL A 233 -1.75 25.40 15.20
CA VAL A 233 -0.46 24.90 14.68
C VAL A 233 0.18 25.92 13.75
N ARG A 234 -0.57 26.45 12.77
CA ARG A 234 -0.07 27.51 11.86
C ARG A 234 0.42 28.72 12.64
N HIS A 235 -0.42 29.26 13.53
CA HIS A 235 -0.09 30.43 14.33
C HIS A 235 1.19 30.20 15.16
N ARG A 236 1.34 29.01 15.74
CA ARG A 236 2.53 28.66 16.52
C ARG A 236 3.81 28.62 15.66
N LEU A 237 3.73 28.08 14.44
CA LEU A 237 4.85 28.06 13.50
C LEU A 237 5.25 29.48 13.11
N GLU A 238 4.27 30.35 12.84
CA GLU A 238 4.49 31.75 12.48
C GLU A 238 5.09 32.55 13.64
N GLU A 239 4.58 32.41 14.86
CA GLU A 239 5.03 33.23 15.99
C GLU A 239 6.36 32.74 16.61
N LYS A 240 6.54 31.42 16.78
CA LYS A 240 7.63 30.87 17.60
C LYS A 240 8.86 30.44 16.80
N TYR A 241 8.70 30.02 15.54
CA TYR A 241 9.76 29.31 14.80
C TYR A 241 10.23 30.08 13.56
N PRO A 242 11.54 30.06 13.23
CA PRO A 242 12.11 30.88 12.16
C PRO A 242 11.94 30.31 10.74
N PHE A 243 11.10 29.29 10.57
CA PHE A 243 10.90 28.59 9.30
C PHE A 243 9.81 29.27 8.45
N SER A 244 9.84 29.02 7.14
CA SER A 244 8.85 29.59 6.21
C SER A 244 7.65 28.66 5.99
N LEU A 245 6.45 29.22 5.93
CA LEU A 245 5.26 28.49 5.49
C LEU A 245 5.01 28.79 4.01
N GLN A 246 4.93 27.74 3.19
CA GLN A 246 4.69 27.87 1.76
C GLN A 246 3.20 27.67 1.46
N GLY A 247 2.48 28.78 1.28
CA GLY A 247 1.07 28.78 0.86
C GLY A 247 0.07 28.39 1.96
N GLU A 248 -1.21 28.39 1.58
CA GLU A 248 -2.34 28.11 2.49
C GLU A 248 -2.45 26.64 2.89
N ASN A 249 -1.74 25.75 2.21
CA ASN A 249 -1.75 24.29 2.45
C ASN A 249 -0.52 23.80 3.24
N ALA A 250 0.26 24.74 3.81
CA ALA A 250 1.43 24.41 4.63
C ALA A 250 1.05 23.67 5.93
N VAL A 251 -0.18 23.81 6.42
CA VAL A 251 -0.72 23.10 7.58
C VAL A 251 -2.12 22.63 7.23
N GLU A 252 -2.28 21.33 6.95
CA GLU A 252 -3.55 20.78 6.51
C GLU A 252 -3.73 19.31 6.92
N ILE A 253 -4.95 18.80 6.74
CA ILE A 253 -5.22 17.37 6.83
C ILE A 253 -4.89 16.76 5.46
N MET A 254 -4.02 15.76 5.44
CA MET A 254 -3.68 15.07 4.21
C MET A 254 -4.78 14.07 3.83
N GLU A 255 -5.25 14.17 2.60
CA GLU A 255 -6.21 13.22 2.07
C GLU A 255 -5.50 11.90 1.68
N TRP A 256 -6.21 10.77 1.84
CA TRP A 256 -5.66 9.43 1.56
C TRP A 256 -5.11 9.31 0.14
N ARG A 257 -5.74 9.99 -0.81
CA ARG A 257 -5.33 10.04 -2.22
C ARG A 257 -3.96 10.68 -2.40
N GLU A 258 -3.71 11.78 -1.70
CA GLU A 258 -2.43 12.47 -1.76
C GLU A 258 -1.30 11.62 -1.18
N GLN A 259 -1.60 10.86 -0.11
CA GLN A 259 -0.64 9.92 0.48
C GLN A 259 -0.09 8.93 -0.55
N GLY A 260 -0.96 8.36 -1.40
CA GLY A 260 -0.56 7.44 -2.46
C GLY A 260 0.33 8.12 -3.50
N VAL A 261 -0.08 9.30 -3.97
CA VAL A 261 0.68 10.09 -4.97
C VAL A 261 2.04 10.49 -4.43
N TYR A 262 2.13 10.94 -3.18
CA TYR A 262 3.39 11.32 -2.57
C TYR A 262 4.30 10.12 -2.34
N ALA A 263 3.78 8.94 -2.00
CA ALA A 263 4.57 7.71 -1.95
C ALA A 263 5.12 7.32 -3.33
N TRP A 264 4.31 7.46 -4.38
CA TRP A 264 4.74 7.29 -5.77
C TRP A 264 5.84 8.28 -6.17
N LEU A 265 5.68 9.54 -5.78
CA LEU A 265 6.67 10.58 -6.01
C LEU A 265 7.98 10.29 -5.26
N THR A 266 7.93 9.92 -3.99
CA THR A 266 9.13 9.49 -3.21
C THR A 266 9.88 8.38 -3.92
N ALA A 267 9.19 7.30 -4.29
CA ALA A 267 9.82 6.14 -4.91
C ALA A 267 10.50 6.51 -6.23
N ASN A 268 9.78 7.19 -7.11
CA ASN A 268 10.28 7.53 -8.43
C ASN A 268 11.32 8.65 -8.41
N TYR A 269 11.26 9.55 -7.43
CA TYR A 269 12.31 10.53 -7.15
C TYR A 269 13.61 9.84 -6.73
N LEU A 270 13.55 8.98 -5.70
CA LEU A 270 14.75 8.30 -5.17
C LEU A 270 15.35 7.31 -6.19
N LEU A 271 14.51 6.66 -7.00
CA LEU A 271 14.93 5.76 -8.08
C LEU A 271 15.33 6.49 -9.37
N SER A 272 15.28 7.83 -9.39
CA SER A 272 15.69 8.67 -10.53
C SER A 272 14.93 8.34 -11.84
N THR A 273 13.63 8.06 -11.75
CA THR A 273 12.76 7.73 -12.89
C THR A 273 11.87 8.90 -13.34
N LEU A 274 11.88 10.01 -12.61
CA LEU A 274 11.11 11.22 -12.91
C LEU A 274 11.88 12.31 -13.67
N SER A 275 13.12 12.05 -14.09
CA SER A 275 13.95 13.07 -14.74
C SER A 275 13.30 13.59 -16.02
N ALA A 276 13.23 14.91 -16.15
CA ALA A 276 12.78 15.60 -17.35
C ALA A 276 13.81 15.55 -18.50
N ASP A 277 15.08 15.27 -18.18
CA ASP A 277 16.16 15.11 -19.13
C ASP A 277 16.23 13.64 -19.61
N PRO A 278 15.85 13.32 -20.87
CA PRO A 278 15.76 11.94 -21.37
C PRO A 278 17.04 11.09 -21.17
N PRO A 279 18.27 11.59 -21.42
CA PRO A 279 19.49 10.84 -21.12
C PRO A 279 19.72 10.60 -19.62
N ALA A 280 19.12 11.39 -18.73
CA ALA A 280 19.17 11.17 -17.28
C ALA A 280 18.01 10.31 -16.76
N GLN A 281 16.97 10.09 -17.56
CA GLN A 281 15.86 9.18 -17.22
C GLN A 281 16.28 7.72 -17.48
N LYS A 282 16.67 7.04 -16.41
CA LYS A 282 17.19 5.66 -16.50
C LYS A 282 16.14 4.62 -16.89
N SER A 283 14.88 4.83 -16.51
CA SER A 283 13.75 3.96 -16.82
C SER A 283 12.41 4.69 -16.66
N PRO A 284 11.32 4.16 -17.23
CA PRO A 284 9.97 4.65 -16.93
C PRO A 284 9.70 4.64 -15.42
N PRO A 285 8.80 5.52 -14.92
CA PRO A 285 8.35 5.49 -13.54
C PRO A 285 7.78 4.12 -13.16
N TYR A 286 8.00 3.71 -11.92
CA TYR A 286 7.40 2.54 -11.29
C TYR A 286 5.93 2.81 -11.00
N ALA A 287 5.12 1.76 -11.04
CA ALA A 287 3.86 1.74 -10.30
C ALA A 287 4.16 1.45 -8.82
N VAL A 288 3.48 2.14 -7.92
CA VAL A 288 3.63 1.94 -6.48
C VAL A 288 2.32 1.41 -5.92
N LEU A 289 2.40 0.23 -5.33
CA LEU A 289 1.28 -0.42 -4.65
C LEU A 289 1.62 -0.54 -3.16
N SER A 290 0.79 0.03 -2.30
CA SER A 290 1.00 0.02 -0.86
C SER A 290 -0.16 -0.67 -0.16
N LEU A 291 0.15 -1.61 0.73
CA LEU A 291 -0.85 -2.27 1.56
C LEU A 291 -0.65 -1.85 3.02
N ALA A 292 -1.56 -1.02 3.51
CA ALA A 292 -1.62 -0.59 4.91
C ALA A 292 -2.64 -1.43 5.70
N GLY A 293 -2.89 -1.08 6.96
CA GLY A 293 -3.82 -1.82 7.81
C GLY A 293 -5.26 -1.72 7.35
N ALA A 294 -5.70 -0.52 6.97
CA ALA A 294 -7.08 -0.23 6.58
C ALA A 294 -7.29 0.06 5.09
N THR A 295 -6.22 0.38 4.35
CA THR A 295 -6.29 0.78 2.93
C THR A 295 -5.29 -0.02 2.08
N ALA A 296 -5.70 -0.30 0.84
CA ALA A 296 -4.80 -0.76 -0.22
C ALA A 296 -4.78 0.31 -1.33
N GLN A 297 -3.59 0.73 -1.75
CA GLN A 297 -3.42 1.85 -2.68
C GLN A 297 -2.63 1.42 -3.91
N ILE A 298 -2.99 1.99 -5.05
CA ILE A 298 -2.30 1.82 -6.32
C ILE A 298 -2.13 3.18 -6.99
N VAL A 299 -0.90 3.50 -7.39
CA VAL A 299 -0.58 4.71 -8.14
C VAL A 299 0.40 4.41 -9.26
N TYR A 300 0.09 4.88 -10.47
CA TYR A 300 0.99 4.78 -11.62
C TYR A 300 0.68 5.83 -12.69
N GLU A 301 1.62 6.01 -13.61
CA GLU A 301 1.45 6.87 -14.79
C GLU A 301 1.06 5.99 -16.00
N PRO A 302 -0.23 5.93 -16.38
CA PRO A 302 -0.67 5.13 -17.52
C PRO A 302 -0.18 5.72 -18.84
N THR A 303 0.29 4.86 -19.74
CA THR A 303 0.60 5.22 -21.13
C THR A 303 -0.46 4.65 -22.07
N PHE A 304 -1.09 5.49 -22.88
CA PHE A 304 -2.11 5.05 -23.84
C PHE A 304 -1.53 4.99 -25.25
N ASP A 305 -2.02 4.03 -26.05
CA ASP A 305 -1.57 3.85 -27.43
C ASP A 305 -1.93 5.07 -28.29
N VAL A 306 -0.90 5.72 -28.84
CA VAL A 306 -1.04 6.90 -29.70
C VAL A 306 -1.86 6.59 -30.97
N ALA A 307 -1.90 5.32 -31.40
CA ALA A 307 -2.73 4.89 -32.52
C ALA A 307 -4.23 4.86 -32.18
N LYS A 308 -4.61 4.94 -30.89
CA LYS A 308 -5.99 5.03 -30.41
C LYS A 308 -6.21 6.41 -29.76
N PRO A 309 -6.50 7.46 -30.55
CA PRO A 309 -6.55 8.84 -30.05
C PRO A 309 -7.63 9.08 -28.99
N ASP A 310 -8.66 8.23 -28.93
CA ASP A 310 -9.71 8.29 -27.91
C ASP A 310 -9.33 7.56 -26.61
N ALA A 311 -8.25 6.75 -26.62
CA ALA A 311 -7.78 6.06 -25.44
C ALA A 311 -7.08 7.05 -24.51
N LYS A 312 -7.77 7.39 -23.42
CA LYS A 312 -7.27 8.28 -22.38
C LYS A 312 -7.74 7.79 -21.02
N LEU A 313 -7.13 8.34 -19.97
CA LEU A 313 -7.64 8.15 -18.63
C LEU A 313 -8.99 8.83 -18.50
N GLU A 314 -9.99 8.12 -17.99
CA GLU A 314 -11.31 8.69 -17.75
C GLU A 314 -11.23 9.85 -16.74
N GLU A 315 -12.21 10.75 -16.79
CA GLU A 315 -12.28 11.83 -15.80
C GLU A 315 -12.90 11.30 -14.50
N GLY A 316 -12.37 11.76 -13.37
CA GLY A 316 -12.91 11.40 -12.06
C GLY A 316 -11.88 11.53 -10.95
N GLU A 317 -12.28 11.13 -9.75
CA GLU A 317 -11.42 11.18 -8.56
C GLU A 317 -10.18 10.29 -8.64
N HIS A 318 -10.10 9.37 -9.61
CA HIS A 318 -8.92 8.53 -9.82
C HIS A 318 -7.82 9.22 -10.64
N LYS A 319 -8.16 10.25 -11.43
CA LYS A 319 -7.21 10.97 -12.30
C LYS A 319 -6.53 12.10 -11.55
N TYR A 320 -5.23 12.00 -11.30
CA TYR A 320 -4.46 12.98 -10.53
C TYR A 320 -3.48 13.72 -11.45
N GLU A 321 -3.57 15.04 -11.54
CA GLU A 321 -2.59 15.85 -12.28
C GLU A 321 -1.50 16.35 -11.32
N LEU A 322 -0.31 15.75 -11.42
CA LEU A 322 0.86 16.12 -10.63
C LEU A 322 1.75 17.07 -11.44
N MET A 323 2.02 18.25 -10.89
CA MET A 323 3.07 19.12 -11.38
C MET A 323 4.36 18.84 -10.61
N TYR A 324 5.38 18.36 -11.32
CA TYR A 324 6.69 18.09 -10.73
C TYR A 324 7.80 18.52 -11.69
N ASP A 325 8.73 19.33 -11.19
CA ASP A 325 9.87 19.87 -11.96
C ASP A 325 9.44 20.53 -13.29
N GLY A 326 8.36 21.31 -13.26
CA GLY A 326 7.78 21.97 -14.44
C GLY A 326 7.10 21.02 -15.45
N GLN A 327 7.08 19.71 -15.19
CA GLN A 327 6.38 18.72 -16.01
C GLN A 327 5.02 18.38 -15.41
N ARG A 328 4.01 18.33 -16.27
CA ARG A 328 2.67 17.83 -15.93
C ARG A 328 2.62 16.33 -16.17
N ARG A 329 2.31 15.56 -15.12
CA ARG A 329 2.11 14.10 -15.17
C ARG A 329 0.67 13.78 -14.80
N VAL A 330 0.05 12.90 -15.58
CA VAL A 330 -1.31 12.43 -15.32
C VAL A 330 -1.22 11.03 -14.74
N LEU A 331 -1.56 10.88 -13.47
CA LEU A 331 -1.49 9.62 -12.74
C LEU A 331 -2.88 9.03 -12.60
N TYR A 332 -2.96 7.71 -12.66
CA TYR A 332 -4.04 6.98 -12.03
C TYR A 332 -3.67 6.77 -10.56
N GLU A 333 -4.55 7.17 -9.66
CA GLU A 333 -4.46 6.89 -8.23
C GLU A 333 -5.80 6.33 -7.76
N HIS A 334 -5.74 5.30 -6.93
CA HIS A 334 -6.90 4.90 -6.15
C HIS A 334 -6.49 4.32 -4.80
N SER A 335 -7.30 4.66 -3.78
CA SER A 335 -7.17 4.17 -2.42
C SER A 335 -8.39 3.34 -2.03
N HIS A 336 -8.28 2.01 -2.16
CA HIS A 336 -9.30 1.06 -1.76
C HIS A 336 -9.41 1.02 -0.22
N ARG A 337 -10.33 1.81 0.33
CA ARG A 337 -10.63 1.83 1.76
C ARG A 337 -11.37 0.57 2.19
N GLY A 338 -11.03 0.04 3.36
CA GLY A 338 -11.55 -1.23 3.85
C GLY A 338 -10.84 -2.46 3.27
N TYR A 339 -9.86 -2.27 2.37
CA TYR A 339 -9.08 -3.32 1.73
C TYR A 339 -7.63 -3.38 2.23
N GLY A 340 -7.31 -2.71 3.34
CA GLY A 340 -6.03 -2.94 4.00
C GLY A 340 -5.94 -4.34 4.61
N LEU A 341 -4.74 -4.80 4.92
CA LEU A 341 -4.52 -6.19 5.38
C LEU A 341 -5.32 -6.54 6.65
N VAL A 342 -5.42 -5.60 7.59
CA VAL A 342 -6.15 -5.83 8.85
C VAL A 342 -7.65 -5.86 8.61
N THR A 343 -8.18 -4.94 7.80
CA THR A 343 -9.61 -4.95 7.46
C THR A 343 -9.97 -6.17 6.61
N ALA A 344 -9.10 -6.57 5.68
CA ALA A 344 -9.28 -7.78 4.88
C ALA A 344 -9.39 -9.03 5.75
N ARG A 345 -8.55 -9.18 6.79
CA ARG A 345 -8.68 -10.26 7.78
C ARG A 345 -10.03 -10.25 8.46
N GLN A 346 -10.48 -9.09 8.93
CA GLN A 346 -11.79 -8.95 9.57
C GLN A 346 -12.93 -9.36 8.63
N SER A 347 -12.91 -8.88 7.38
CA SER A 347 -13.91 -9.24 6.37
C SER A 347 -13.89 -10.74 6.07
N THR A 348 -12.70 -11.36 5.93
CA THR A 348 -12.58 -12.81 5.75
C THR A 348 -13.15 -13.58 6.93
N HIS A 349 -12.78 -13.22 8.17
CA HIS A 349 -13.30 -13.88 9.36
C HIS A 349 -14.82 -13.74 9.46
N TRP A 350 -15.36 -12.55 9.18
CA TRP A 350 -16.80 -12.32 9.17
C TRP A 350 -17.53 -13.15 8.10
N ILE A 351 -17.00 -13.26 6.88
CA ILE A 351 -17.59 -14.11 5.82
C ILE A 351 -17.57 -15.58 6.23
N VAL A 352 -16.45 -16.07 6.77
CA VAL A 352 -16.34 -17.47 7.22
C VAL A 352 -17.34 -17.75 8.35
N ASP A 353 -17.45 -16.81 9.30
CA ASP A 353 -18.36 -16.92 10.43
C ASP A 353 -19.84 -16.90 9.99
N SER A 354 -20.22 -15.99 9.08
CA SER A 354 -21.60 -15.88 8.59
C SER A 354 -22.03 -17.08 7.75
N MET A 355 -21.10 -17.72 7.06
CA MET A 355 -21.33 -18.99 6.35
C MET A 355 -21.38 -20.20 7.28
N SER A 356 -20.93 -20.06 8.52
CA SER A 356 -20.87 -21.15 9.49
C SER A 356 -22.20 -21.27 10.22
N ASN A 357 -22.94 -22.36 9.96
CA ASN A 357 -24.25 -22.60 10.55
C ASN A 357 -24.11 -23.20 11.97
N HIS A 358 -23.71 -22.39 12.97
CA HIS A 358 -23.38 -22.88 14.31
C HIS A 358 -23.91 -22.02 15.49
N SER A 359 -23.99 -22.62 16.68
CA SER A 359 -24.38 -22.00 17.97
C SER A 359 -23.28 -21.07 18.54
N GLU A 360 -23.63 -20.21 19.50
CA GLU A 360 -22.76 -19.16 20.08
C GLU A 360 -21.37 -19.66 20.58
N ASP A 361 -21.24 -20.92 21.04
CA ASP A 361 -19.99 -21.51 21.55
C ASP A 361 -19.17 -22.32 20.52
N ALA A 362 -19.48 -22.21 19.22
CA ALA A 362 -18.93 -23.09 18.21
C ALA A 362 -17.50 -22.74 17.78
N VAL A 363 -16.67 -23.79 17.66
CA VAL A 363 -15.40 -23.75 16.95
C VAL A 363 -15.68 -23.67 15.46
N VAL A 364 -15.20 -22.61 14.80
CA VAL A 364 -15.47 -22.34 13.38
C VAL A 364 -14.28 -22.76 12.51
N PRO A 365 -14.41 -23.76 11.61
CA PRO A 365 -13.37 -24.09 10.66
C PRO A 365 -13.13 -22.93 9.69
N ASN A 366 -11.91 -22.40 9.66
CA ASN A 366 -11.54 -21.31 8.78
C ASN A 366 -10.51 -21.79 7.74
N PRO A 367 -10.84 -21.80 6.43
CA PRO A 367 -9.94 -22.28 5.38
C PRO A 367 -8.69 -21.40 5.20
N CYS A 368 -8.72 -20.16 5.73
CA CYS A 368 -7.63 -19.19 5.65
C CYS A 368 -6.70 -19.19 6.87
N LEU A 369 -6.98 -19.99 7.91
CA LEU A 369 -6.02 -20.23 8.97
C LEU A 369 -5.18 -21.46 8.64
N ALA A 370 -3.88 -21.40 8.91
CA ALA A 370 -3.00 -22.52 8.61
C ALA A 370 -3.38 -23.79 9.39
N LYS A 371 -3.24 -24.96 8.78
CA LYS A 371 -3.63 -26.23 9.39
C LYS A 371 -2.97 -26.45 10.76
N GLY A 372 -3.77 -26.85 11.76
CA GLY A 372 -3.31 -27.07 13.13
C GLY A 372 -3.15 -25.80 13.97
N THR A 373 -3.47 -24.63 13.42
CA THR A 373 -3.49 -23.36 14.17
C THR A 373 -4.91 -22.97 14.58
N ASN A 374 -5.03 -22.08 15.54
CA ASN A 374 -6.31 -21.51 15.94
C ASN A 374 -6.13 -20.04 16.35
N LYS A 375 -7.22 -19.28 16.28
CA LYS A 375 -7.25 -17.89 16.72
C LYS A 375 -8.65 -17.55 17.21
N THR A 376 -8.73 -16.92 18.39
CA THR A 376 -9.95 -16.25 18.81
C THR A 376 -10.03 -14.90 18.12
N VAL A 377 -11.11 -14.67 17.38
CA VAL A 377 -11.37 -13.44 16.64
C VAL A 377 -12.62 -12.77 17.16
N ASP A 378 -12.61 -11.45 17.20
CA ASP A 378 -13.80 -10.67 17.50
C ASP A 378 -14.58 -10.42 16.21
N ILE A 379 -15.83 -10.86 16.20
CA ILE A 379 -16.79 -10.58 15.13
C ILE A 379 -17.52 -9.29 15.50
N PHE A 380 -17.39 -8.29 14.63
CA PHE A 380 -18.03 -7.00 14.80
C PHE A 380 -19.37 -6.98 14.07
N GLU A 381 -20.39 -6.45 14.74
CA GLU A 381 -21.73 -6.26 14.17
C GLU A 381 -21.95 -4.79 13.82
N GLU A 382 -22.67 -4.55 12.73
CA GLU A 382 -23.05 -3.21 12.29
C GLU A 382 -24.23 -2.68 13.09
N GLN A 383 -24.10 -1.45 13.59
CA GLN A 383 -25.23 -0.67 14.09
C GLN A 383 -25.23 0.72 13.45
N LEU A 384 -26.39 1.36 13.49
CA LEU A 384 -26.62 2.74 13.02
C LEU A 384 -25.65 3.78 13.61
N THR A 385 -24.97 3.48 14.73
CA THR A 385 -24.07 4.38 15.45
C THR A 385 -22.59 3.95 15.38
N GLY A 386 -22.26 2.94 14.57
CA GLY A 386 -20.91 2.40 14.43
C GLY A 386 -20.83 0.91 14.77
N ARG A 387 -19.60 0.39 14.85
CA ARG A 387 -19.37 -1.03 15.19
C ARG A 387 -19.48 -1.27 16.68
N ARG A 388 -20.23 -2.31 17.06
CA ARG A 388 -20.13 -2.90 18.39
C ARG A 388 -19.46 -4.25 18.26
N LYS A 389 -18.56 -4.58 19.19
CA LYS A 389 -18.08 -5.96 19.36
C LYS A 389 -19.31 -6.83 19.59
N GLY A 390 -19.59 -7.72 18.65
CA GLY A 390 -20.67 -8.70 18.74
C GLY A 390 -20.20 -9.83 19.63
N ARG A 391 -19.68 -10.89 19.02
CA ARG A 391 -19.20 -12.09 19.71
C ARG A 391 -17.74 -12.40 19.41
N SER A 392 -17.08 -13.12 20.32
CA SER A 392 -15.74 -13.68 20.11
C SER A 392 -15.86 -15.14 19.69
N VAL A 393 -15.19 -15.52 18.61
CA VAL A 393 -15.29 -16.85 18.00
C VAL A 393 -13.90 -17.46 17.90
N THR A 394 -13.76 -18.73 18.30
CA THR A 394 -12.51 -19.47 18.09
C THR A 394 -12.54 -20.13 16.73
N MET A 395 -11.71 -19.61 15.83
CA MET A 395 -11.53 -20.16 14.49
C MET A 395 -10.34 -21.12 14.44
N VAL A 396 -10.46 -22.20 13.67
CA VAL A 396 -9.43 -23.25 13.55
C VAL A 396 -9.06 -23.54 12.11
N GLY A 397 -7.75 -23.66 11.84
CA GLY A 397 -7.24 -24.20 10.59
C GLY A 397 -7.33 -25.72 10.60
N GLY A 398 -8.40 -26.27 10.04
CA GLY A 398 -8.66 -27.72 9.99
C GLY A 398 -8.31 -28.34 8.63
N ASP A 399 -9.01 -29.42 8.27
CA ASP A 399 -8.84 -30.08 6.96
C ASP A 399 -9.30 -29.25 5.76
N VAL A 400 -10.14 -28.23 6.00
CA VAL A 400 -10.55 -27.25 4.98
C VAL A 400 -9.46 -26.22 4.67
N SER A 401 -8.37 -26.19 5.44
CA SER A 401 -7.28 -25.25 5.24
C SER A 401 -6.49 -25.58 3.97
N SER A 402 -6.58 -24.70 2.98
CA SER A 402 -5.81 -24.76 1.74
C SER A 402 -5.77 -23.38 1.09
N TRP A 403 -4.75 -23.14 0.26
CA TRP A 403 -4.66 -21.90 -0.50
C TRP A 403 -5.89 -21.75 -1.42
N GLU A 404 -6.33 -22.82 -2.07
CA GLU A 404 -7.48 -22.83 -2.98
C GLU A 404 -8.78 -22.45 -2.25
N SER A 405 -9.08 -23.09 -1.11
CA SER A 405 -10.28 -22.79 -0.34
C SER A 405 -10.24 -21.40 0.28
N CYS A 406 -9.06 -20.95 0.73
CA CYS A 406 -8.93 -19.58 1.21
C CYS A 406 -9.14 -18.55 0.09
N ASN A 407 -8.57 -18.81 -1.09
CA ASN A 407 -8.68 -17.90 -2.24
C ASN A 407 -10.15 -17.69 -2.64
N GLN A 408 -10.99 -18.72 -2.57
CA GLN A 408 -12.43 -18.58 -2.82
C GLN A 408 -13.11 -17.61 -1.85
N VAL A 409 -12.76 -17.64 -0.57
CA VAL A 409 -13.30 -16.69 0.43
C VAL A 409 -12.77 -15.28 0.17
N VAL A 410 -11.48 -15.16 -0.14
CA VAL A 410 -10.84 -13.88 -0.44
C VAL A 410 -11.43 -13.23 -1.69
N GLU A 411 -11.81 -14.00 -2.70
CA GLU A 411 -12.47 -13.46 -3.90
C GLU A 411 -13.83 -12.83 -3.61
N LEU A 412 -14.56 -13.36 -2.60
CA LEU A 412 -15.78 -12.73 -2.09
C LEU A 412 -15.47 -11.40 -1.38
N VAL A 413 -14.38 -11.35 -0.59
CA VAL A 413 -13.92 -10.10 0.05
C VAL A 413 -13.62 -9.03 -0.99
N LEU A 414 -12.95 -9.39 -2.09
CA LEU A 414 -12.61 -8.46 -3.17
C LEU A 414 -13.83 -7.99 -3.97
N ASN A 415 -15.00 -8.64 -3.84
CA ASN A 415 -16.21 -8.29 -4.57
C ASN A 415 -15.95 -8.14 -6.09
N LYS A 416 -15.34 -9.15 -6.70
CA LYS A 416 -14.95 -9.13 -8.12
C LYS A 416 -16.14 -9.08 -9.08
N ASP A 417 -17.33 -9.49 -8.63
CA ASP A 417 -18.57 -9.49 -9.43
C ASP A 417 -19.38 -8.20 -9.29
N ALA A 418 -18.83 -7.19 -8.62
CA ALA A 418 -19.45 -5.88 -8.50
C ALA A 418 -19.73 -5.25 -9.87
N PHE A 419 -20.82 -4.50 -9.96
CA PHE A 419 -21.16 -3.76 -11.17
C PHE A 419 -20.07 -2.74 -11.49
N CYS A 420 -19.53 -2.80 -12.71
CA CYS A 420 -18.52 -1.88 -13.21
C CYS A 420 -19.22 -0.77 -13.99
N GLU A 421 -19.35 0.41 -13.39
CA GLU A 421 -20.03 1.55 -14.04
C GLU A 421 -19.21 2.11 -15.20
N VAL A 422 -17.89 2.21 -15.02
CA VAL A 422 -16.95 2.67 -16.03
C VAL A 422 -15.92 1.57 -16.24
N GLU A 423 -15.91 0.97 -17.42
CA GLU A 423 -14.97 -0.09 -17.79
C GLU A 423 -13.62 0.47 -18.27
N PRO A 424 -12.50 -0.24 -18.05
CA PRO A 424 -12.39 -1.46 -17.25
C PRO A 424 -12.34 -1.17 -15.75
N CYS A 425 -12.68 -2.16 -14.92
CA CYS A 425 -12.57 -2.09 -13.47
C CYS A 425 -11.52 -3.08 -12.93
N SER A 426 -10.97 -2.77 -11.76
CA SER A 426 -10.19 -3.70 -10.96
C SER A 426 -11.12 -4.66 -10.22
N PHE A 427 -11.48 -4.33 -8.99
CA PHE A 427 -12.43 -5.07 -8.15
C PHE A 427 -13.37 -4.09 -7.45
N ASN A 428 -14.48 -4.60 -6.91
CA ASN A 428 -15.51 -3.78 -6.25
C ASN A 428 -16.07 -2.65 -7.14
N GLY A 429 -16.11 -2.86 -8.46
CA GLY A 429 -16.68 -1.89 -9.40
C GLY A 429 -15.85 -0.62 -9.58
N VAL A 430 -14.60 -0.60 -9.09
CA VAL A 430 -13.71 0.55 -9.18
C VAL A 430 -13.06 0.58 -10.56
N TYR A 431 -13.30 1.66 -11.31
CA TYR A 431 -12.61 1.91 -12.57
C TYR A 431 -11.09 1.89 -12.38
N GLN A 432 -10.41 1.15 -13.26
CA GLN A 432 -8.96 1.12 -13.34
C GLN A 432 -8.57 0.80 -14.79
N PRO A 433 -7.72 1.62 -15.45
CA PRO A 433 -7.19 1.27 -16.75
C PRO A 433 -6.47 -0.09 -16.71
N SER A 434 -6.58 -0.87 -17.79
CA SER A 434 -5.90 -2.16 -17.88
C SER A 434 -4.39 -1.98 -17.74
N LEU A 435 -3.77 -2.58 -16.71
CA LEU A 435 -2.32 -2.53 -16.53
C LEU A 435 -1.57 -3.27 -17.66
N LEU A 436 -2.20 -4.28 -18.26
CA LEU A 436 -1.64 -5.01 -19.40
C LEU A 436 -1.56 -4.15 -20.66
N GLU A 437 -2.48 -3.20 -20.83
CA GLU A 437 -2.48 -2.30 -21.97
C GLU A 437 -1.72 -1.00 -21.69
N THR A 438 -1.97 -0.42 -20.51
CA THR A 438 -1.50 0.94 -20.18
C THR A 438 -0.18 0.97 -19.41
N PHE A 439 0.27 -0.18 -18.90
CA PHE A 439 1.52 -0.29 -18.16
C PHE A 439 2.24 -1.66 -18.37
N PRO A 440 2.33 -2.19 -19.60
CA PRO A 440 2.73 -3.58 -19.88
C PRO A 440 4.14 -3.94 -19.41
N HIS A 441 5.08 -2.99 -19.42
CA HIS A 441 6.50 -3.23 -19.12
C HIS A 441 7.02 -2.40 -17.95
N GLY A 442 6.15 -1.64 -17.29
CA GLY A 442 6.53 -0.79 -16.17
C GLY A 442 6.86 -1.61 -14.92
N LYS A 443 7.80 -1.15 -14.10
CA LYS A 443 8.21 -1.88 -12.90
C LYS A 443 7.20 -1.68 -11.78
N ILE A 444 6.94 -2.72 -10.99
CA ILE A 444 6.00 -2.68 -9.87
C ILE A 444 6.79 -2.66 -8.56
N LEU A 445 6.55 -1.65 -7.73
CA LEU A 445 7.11 -1.54 -6.40
C LEU A 445 6.01 -1.77 -5.36
N LEU A 446 6.20 -2.77 -4.51
CA LEU A 446 5.31 -3.09 -3.40
C LEU A 446 5.89 -2.55 -2.09
N LEU A 447 5.05 -1.88 -1.31
CA LEU A 447 5.41 -1.24 -0.04
C LEU A 447 4.59 -1.78 1.15
N SER A 448 5.02 -1.43 2.36
CA SER A 448 4.30 -1.69 3.61
C SER A 448 4.10 -3.20 3.87
N TYR A 449 2.88 -3.67 4.17
CA TYR A 449 2.67 -5.07 4.56
C TYR A 449 3.11 -6.11 3.52
N TYR A 450 3.22 -5.74 2.23
CA TYR A 450 3.80 -6.64 1.23
C TYR A 450 5.25 -7.03 1.58
N ASP A 451 6.05 -6.06 2.04
CA ASP A 451 7.41 -6.31 2.51
C ASP A 451 7.42 -7.15 3.78
N ASP A 452 6.58 -6.78 4.78
CA ASP A 452 6.46 -7.53 6.03
C ASP A 452 6.14 -9.03 5.83
N ARG A 453 5.47 -9.39 4.73
CA ARG A 453 5.08 -10.77 4.42
C ARG A 453 6.02 -11.52 3.48
N LEU A 454 6.95 -10.84 2.80
CA LEU A 454 7.93 -11.51 1.95
C LEU A 454 9.36 -11.45 2.50
N SER A 455 9.73 -10.37 3.20
CA SER A 455 11.07 -10.16 3.76
C SER A 455 11.57 -11.30 4.66
N PRO A 456 10.75 -11.91 5.55
CA PRO A 456 11.19 -13.07 6.33
C PRO A 456 11.60 -14.28 5.47
N PHE A 457 10.91 -14.51 4.35
CA PHE A 457 11.22 -15.60 3.41
C PHE A 457 12.39 -15.29 2.48
N LEU A 458 12.78 -14.02 2.34
CA LEU A 458 13.97 -13.61 1.59
C LEU A 458 15.24 -13.70 2.43
N THR A 459 15.12 -13.41 3.72
CA THR A 459 16.25 -13.30 4.66
C THR A 459 16.52 -14.57 5.46
N THR A 460 15.58 -15.53 5.44
CA THR A 460 15.74 -16.84 6.08
C THR A 460 17.03 -17.54 5.65
N THR A 461 17.66 -18.21 6.61
CA THR A 461 18.83 -19.06 6.39
C THR A 461 18.46 -20.43 5.79
N ALA A 462 17.17 -20.79 5.85
CA ALA A 462 16.63 -22.05 5.38
C ALA A 462 15.77 -21.81 4.13
N ASN A 463 16.10 -22.46 3.00
CA ASN A 463 15.34 -22.39 1.74
C ASN A 463 14.78 -20.99 1.40
N PRO A 464 15.66 -19.98 1.24
CA PRO A 464 15.21 -18.62 0.96
C PRO A 464 14.54 -18.50 -0.41
N LEU A 465 13.53 -17.64 -0.47
CA LEU A 465 12.94 -17.15 -1.71
C LEU A 465 14.03 -16.41 -2.51
N LYS A 466 14.06 -16.63 -3.83
CA LYS A 466 15.10 -16.10 -4.71
C LYS A 466 14.52 -15.05 -5.65
N ALA A 467 15.29 -13.98 -5.86
CA ALA A 467 15.01 -13.01 -6.92
C ALA A 467 15.28 -13.61 -8.32
N PRO A 468 14.62 -13.11 -9.39
CA PRO A 468 13.58 -12.07 -9.38
C PRO A 468 12.26 -12.58 -8.78
N LEU A 469 11.55 -11.68 -8.10
CA LEU A 469 10.26 -11.99 -7.46
C LEU A 469 9.12 -11.73 -8.43
N HIS A 470 8.11 -12.58 -8.39
CA HIS A 470 6.91 -12.46 -9.21
C HIS A 470 5.67 -12.48 -8.33
N VAL A 471 4.54 -12.01 -8.85
CA VAL A 471 3.23 -12.07 -8.15
C VAL A 471 2.92 -13.50 -7.67
N SER A 472 3.29 -14.53 -8.44
CA SER A 472 3.08 -15.93 -8.08
C SER A 472 3.77 -16.36 -6.77
N ALA A 473 4.83 -15.66 -6.34
CA ALA A 473 5.55 -15.97 -5.12
C ALA A 473 4.63 -15.99 -3.89
N PHE A 474 3.64 -15.09 -3.84
CA PHE A 474 2.64 -15.07 -2.78
C PHE A 474 1.79 -16.35 -2.75
N ALA A 475 1.30 -16.80 -3.91
CA ALA A 475 0.54 -18.05 -4.01
C ALA A 475 1.40 -19.28 -3.69
N ASP A 476 2.64 -19.32 -4.18
CA ASP A 476 3.53 -20.45 -3.97
C ASP A 476 3.92 -20.60 -2.48
N LEU A 477 4.18 -19.49 -1.79
CA LEU A 477 4.35 -19.50 -0.34
C LEU A 477 3.05 -19.88 0.38
N ALA A 478 1.90 -19.33 -0.02
CA ALA A 478 0.62 -19.65 0.61
C ALA A 478 0.29 -21.14 0.54
N LYS A 479 0.53 -21.80 -0.61
CA LYS A 479 0.32 -23.26 -0.77
C LYS A 479 1.08 -24.10 0.26
N ILE A 480 2.26 -23.63 0.70
CA ILE A 480 3.07 -24.27 1.74
C ILE A 480 2.57 -23.85 3.12
N VAL A 481 2.43 -22.54 3.35
CA VAL A 481 2.11 -21.96 4.64
C VAL A 481 0.75 -22.44 5.16
N CYS A 482 -0.24 -22.59 4.29
CA CYS A 482 -1.55 -23.10 4.68
C CYS A 482 -1.51 -24.55 5.20
N GLN A 483 -0.50 -25.36 4.83
CA GLN A 483 -0.35 -26.75 5.33
C GLN A 483 0.10 -26.83 6.80
N GLY A 484 0.48 -25.71 7.41
CA GLY A 484 0.72 -25.62 8.85
C GLY A 484 2.12 -26.07 9.32
N PRO A 485 2.30 -26.20 10.65
CA PRO A 485 3.63 -26.34 11.28
C PRO A 485 4.48 -27.50 10.78
N THR A 486 3.87 -28.61 10.36
CA THR A 486 4.61 -29.75 9.80
C THR A 486 5.34 -29.36 8.51
N ALA A 487 4.65 -28.70 7.57
CA ALA A 487 5.24 -28.24 6.32
C ALA A 487 6.25 -27.11 6.56
N TRP A 488 5.98 -26.21 7.51
CA TRP A 488 6.91 -25.14 7.88
C TRP A 488 8.23 -25.71 8.40
N LYS A 489 8.16 -26.73 9.26
CA LYS A 489 9.35 -27.39 9.81
C LYS A 489 10.18 -28.08 8.73
N GLU A 490 9.54 -28.67 7.72
CA GLU A 490 10.23 -29.29 6.58
C GLU A 490 10.96 -28.24 5.73
N GLN A 491 10.36 -27.07 5.50
CA GLN A 491 10.94 -26.03 4.65
C GLN A 491 11.93 -25.13 5.39
N TRP A 492 11.61 -24.75 6.62
CA TRP A 492 12.27 -23.66 7.35
C TRP A 492 12.63 -24.01 8.79
N GLY A 493 12.53 -25.28 9.20
CA GLY A 493 12.71 -25.69 10.60
C GLY A 493 14.08 -25.39 11.22
N SER A 494 15.11 -25.07 10.43
CA SER A 494 16.41 -24.62 10.94
C SER A 494 16.46 -23.12 11.25
N ASP A 495 15.50 -22.33 10.74
CA ASP A 495 15.39 -20.90 11.01
C ASP A 495 14.39 -20.64 12.15
N LYS A 496 14.91 -20.45 13.36
CA LYS A 496 14.07 -20.26 14.55
C LYS A 496 13.26 -18.97 14.52
N ALA A 497 13.78 -17.92 13.89
CA ALA A 497 13.12 -16.62 13.85
C ALA A 497 11.90 -16.68 12.93
N LEU A 498 12.06 -17.26 11.73
CA LEU A 498 10.94 -17.46 10.81
C LEU A 498 9.88 -18.40 11.40
N MET A 499 10.30 -19.50 12.03
CA MET A 499 9.36 -20.43 12.68
C MET A 499 8.55 -19.74 13.78
N GLN A 500 9.20 -18.94 14.63
CA GLN A 500 8.52 -18.19 15.69
C GLN A 500 7.50 -17.20 15.10
N GLU A 501 7.87 -16.48 14.03
CA GLU A 501 6.98 -15.53 13.36
C GLU A 501 5.75 -16.22 12.73
N LEU A 502 5.91 -17.41 12.15
CA LEU A 502 4.81 -18.21 11.61
C LEU A 502 3.87 -18.72 12.71
N GLU A 503 4.43 -19.26 13.80
CA GLU A 503 3.67 -19.83 14.92
C GLU A 503 2.86 -18.78 15.68
N GLN A 504 3.39 -17.56 15.82
CA GLN A 504 2.72 -16.48 16.54
C GLN A 504 1.59 -15.81 15.73
N ARG A 505 1.49 -16.09 14.42
CA ARG A 505 0.53 -15.42 13.53
C ARG A 505 -0.24 -16.45 12.67
N PRO A 506 -1.33 -17.03 13.19
CA PRO A 506 -2.15 -18.02 12.47
C PRO A 506 -2.68 -17.58 11.08
N GLU A 507 -2.72 -16.26 10.81
CA GLU A 507 -3.25 -15.65 9.59
C GLU A 507 -2.24 -15.58 8.43
N TRP A 508 -1.02 -16.13 8.53
CA TRP A 508 -0.06 -16.09 7.42
C TRP A 508 -0.62 -16.69 6.10
N CYS A 509 -1.41 -17.76 6.20
CA CYS A 509 -2.11 -18.35 5.06
C CYS A 509 -3.08 -17.34 4.41
N LEU A 510 -3.88 -16.66 5.23
CA LEU A 510 -4.78 -15.60 4.80
C LEU A 510 -4.03 -14.45 4.12
N ASP A 511 -3.00 -13.92 4.78
CA ASP A 511 -2.29 -12.73 4.31
C ASP A 511 -1.67 -12.94 2.93
N LEU A 512 -0.96 -14.04 2.73
CA LEU A 512 -0.32 -14.37 1.45
C LEU A 512 -1.36 -14.63 0.35
N THR A 513 -2.44 -15.32 0.69
CA THR A 513 -3.55 -15.55 -0.25
C THR A 513 -4.23 -14.24 -0.64
N TYR A 514 -4.48 -13.36 0.33
CA TYR A 514 -5.06 -12.04 0.12
C TYR A 514 -4.19 -11.16 -0.76
N MET A 515 -2.89 -11.06 -0.47
CA MET A 515 -1.94 -10.29 -1.27
C MET A 515 -1.88 -10.78 -2.72
N HIS A 516 -1.86 -12.10 -2.93
CA HIS A 516 -1.93 -12.67 -4.28
C HIS A 516 -3.22 -12.26 -5.00
N ALA A 517 -4.37 -12.50 -4.38
CA ALA A 517 -5.67 -12.20 -4.98
C ALA A 517 -5.88 -10.71 -5.25
N LEU A 518 -5.38 -9.83 -4.37
CA LEU A 518 -5.42 -8.38 -4.50
C LEU A 518 -4.59 -7.92 -5.71
N LEU A 519 -3.37 -8.45 -5.86
CA LEU A 519 -2.51 -8.13 -7.02
C LEU A 519 -3.12 -8.59 -8.35
N LEU A 520 -3.73 -9.78 -8.37
CA LEU A 520 -4.52 -10.23 -9.52
C LEU A 520 -5.77 -9.35 -9.74
N GLY A 521 -6.38 -8.85 -8.66
CA GLY A 521 -7.51 -7.91 -8.71
C GLY A 521 -7.15 -6.58 -9.37
N TYR A 522 -5.91 -6.13 -9.26
CA TYR A 522 -5.38 -5.01 -10.05
C TYR A 522 -5.09 -5.38 -11.51
N GLY A 523 -5.30 -6.62 -11.94
CA GLY A 523 -5.01 -7.08 -13.30
C GLY A 523 -3.54 -7.38 -13.57
N LEU A 524 -2.72 -7.59 -12.54
CA LEU A 524 -1.36 -8.11 -12.72
C LEU A 524 -1.41 -9.62 -12.98
N GLU A 525 -0.51 -10.11 -13.84
CA GLU A 525 -0.36 -11.54 -14.09
C GLU A 525 0.58 -12.20 -13.05
N GLY A 526 0.43 -13.51 -12.84
CA GLY A 526 1.27 -14.26 -11.89
C GLY A 526 2.77 -14.20 -12.18
N ASN A 527 3.16 -14.09 -13.45
CA ASN A 527 4.54 -13.93 -13.91
C ASN A 527 5.00 -12.46 -13.96
N ARG A 528 4.21 -11.49 -13.47
CA ARG A 528 4.64 -10.10 -13.40
C ARG A 528 5.72 -9.95 -12.34
N GLU A 529 6.88 -9.43 -12.74
CA GLU A 529 7.97 -9.11 -11.80
C GLU A 529 7.55 -7.99 -10.85
N ILE A 530 7.89 -8.18 -9.57
CA ILE A 530 7.62 -7.24 -8.48
C ILE A 530 8.92 -6.95 -7.73
N GLN A 531 9.02 -5.75 -7.17
CA GLN A 531 10.12 -5.35 -6.31
C GLN A 531 9.58 -4.99 -4.92
N LEU A 532 10.33 -5.36 -3.89
CA LEU A 532 10.08 -4.97 -2.52
C LEU A 532 11.19 -4.01 -2.11
N ARG A 533 10.82 -2.84 -1.59
CA ARG A 533 11.76 -1.95 -0.94
C ARG A 533 11.03 -1.21 0.17
N THR A 534 11.59 -1.23 1.37
CA THR A 534 11.14 -0.40 2.49
C THR A 534 11.95 0.88 2.65
N GLN A 535 13.21 0.85 2.22
CA GLN A 535 14.11 1.99 2.34
C GLN A 535 15.01 2.15 1.11
N PHE A 536 15.44 3.38 0.87
CA PHE A 536 16.48 3.71 -0.09
C PHE A 536 17.42 4.77 0.51
N ARG A 537 18.73 4.47 0.56
CA ARG A 537 19.75 5.33 1.19
C ARG A 537 19.40 5.75 2.64
N GLY A 538 18.85 4.83 3.41
CA GLY A 538 18.45 5.07 4.81
C GLY A 538 17.14 5.84 4.99
N VAL A 539 16.45 6.20 3.90
CA VAL A 539 15.16 6.89 3.92
C VAL A 539 14.04 5.89 3.71
N GLU A 540 12.99 5.98 4.52
CA GLU A 540 11.76 5.22 4.34
C GLU A 540 11.05 5.57 3.02
N LEU A 541 10.68 4.55 2.26
CA LEU A 541 9.83 4.71 1.08
C LEU A 541 8.38 4.91 1.53
N GLY A 542 8.09 6.11 2.01
CA GLY A 542 6.77 6.61 2.40
C GLY A 542 6.40 7.89 1.65
N TRP A 543 5.36 8.58 2.12
CA TRP A 543 4.87 9.79 1.45
C TRP A 543 5.63 11.08 1.81
N PHE A 544 6.39 11.09 2.92
CA PHE A 544 6.99 12.31 3.49
C PHE A 544 7.95 13.03 2.54
N LEU A 545 8.88 12.30 1.93
CA LEU A 545 9.87 12.90 1.03
C LEU A 545 9.20 13.43 -0.24
N GLY A 546 8.25 12.68 -0.82
CA GLY A 546 7.52 13.10 -2.01
C GLY A 546 6.70 14.37 -1.77
N ALA A 547 6.00 14.47 -0.64
CA ALA A 547 5.31 15.69 -0.24
C ALA A 547 6.29 16.88 -0.08
N THR A 548 7.46 16.63 0.51
CA THR A 548 8.51 17.64 0.65
C THR A 548 9.04 18.09 -0.71
N VAL A 549 9.37 17.14 -1.58
CA VAL A 549 9.92 17.38 -2.92
C VAL A 549 8.91 18.13 -3.79
N ALA A 550 7.62 17.79 -3.72
CA ALA A 550 6.54 18.53 -4.39
C ALA A 550 6.47 20.01 -3.97
N THR A 551 6.96 20.34 -2.78
CA THR A 551 6.95 21.71 -2.24
C THR A 551 8.13 22.54 -2.72
N ILE A 552 9.27 21.89 -2.98
CA ILE A 552 10.54 22.58 -3.24
C ILE A 552 10.99 22.47 -4.71
N ALA A 553 10.52 21.46 -5.44
CA ALA A 553 10.93 21.23 -6.82
C ALA A 553 10.15 22.15 -7.79
N GLY A 554 10.87 23.06 -8.46
CA GLY A 554 10.29 23.97 -9.46
C GLY A 554 9.43 25.10 -8.87
N VAL A 555 9.51 25.34 -7.56
CA VAL A 555 8.75 26.38 -6.85
C VAL A 555 9.70 27.47 -6.33
N GLU A 556 9.32 28.73 -6.52
CA GLU A 556 10.02 29.86 -5.90
C GLU A 556 9.62 29.96 -4.43
N LEU A 557 10.58 29.73 -3.53
CA LEU A 557 10.34 29.71 -2.09
C LEU A 557 10.24 31.12 -1.54
N LYS A 558 9.22 31.36 -0.72
CA LYS A 558 9.11 32.60 0.04
C LYS A 558 9.92 32.48 1.32
N CYS A 559 11.02 33.22 1.41
CA CYS A 559 11.81 33.32 2.64
C CYS A 559 11.17 34.29 3.62
N ARG A 560 11.23 33.95 4.91
CA ARG A 560 10.89 34.84 6.02
C ARG A 560 12.01 35.87 6.17
N VAL A 561 11.62 37.15 6.17
CA VAL A 561 12.50 38.32 6.36
C VAL A 561 12.56 38.71 7.82
#